data_AF-A0AAE0KAF1-F1
#
_entry.id   AF-A0AAE0KAF1-F1
#
_cell.length_a   1.000
_cell.length_b   1.000
_cell.length_c   1.000
_cell.angle_alpha   90.00
_cell.angle_beta   90.00
_cell.angle_gamma   90.00
#
_symmetry.space_group_name_H-M   'P 1'
#
loop_
_entity.id
_entity.type
_entity.pdbx_description
1 polymer ?
#
loop_
_entity_poly.entity_id
_entity_poly.type
_entity_poly.pdbx_seq_one_letter_code
_entity_poly.pdbx_strand_id
1 'polypeptide(L)'
;MGNSSSRVTAQDKAILDLKTQRDKLHQYQKRVTVLTDRETQIARQMLAAGDKKRALLALRRKKYQESLLAKTDAQLEQLEKLTSSVEFALIQKDVVFGLQQGTKVLKEIHAEMGGIEHVEKLMGETADAIAYQREVSEMLGGRISNQDEDEVEEELAALEAEVTAERGTAAVQPLPSVPDTELPAVAAIEASAKQPPQRQPERQAMLA
;
A
#
# COMPACT_ATOMS: atom_id res chain seq x y z
N MET A 1 3.60 -13.95 -39.21
CA MET A 1 4.84 -13.61 -39.94
C MET A 1 5.62 -12.62 -39.10
N GLY A 2 6.93 -12.83 -38.89
CA GLY A 2 7.81 -11.85 -38.24
C GLY A 2 8.68 -12.42 -37.14
N ASN A 3 9.66 -13.21 -37.55
CA ASN A 3 10.73 -13.75 -36.72
C ASN A 3 11.62 -12.60 -36.19
N SER A 4 11.25 -11.95 -35.09
CA SER A 4 12.13 -11.02 -34.38
C SER A 4 13.08 -11.81 -33.49
N SER A 5 14.08 -12.43 -34.12
CA SER A 5 15.27 -12.95 -33.44
C SER A 5 15.74 -11.93 -32.38
N SER A 6 15.77 -12.36 -31.12
CA SER A 6 16.46 -11.79 -29.96
C SER A 6 17.58 -10.79 -30.30
N ARG A 7 17.23 -9.53 -30.62
CA ARG A 7 18.25 -8.49 -30.77
C ARG A 7 18.66 -8.08 -29.36
N VAL A 8 19.77 -8.65 -28.90
CA VAL A 8 20.48 -8.21 -27.71
C VAL A 8 20.63 -6.69 -27.78
N THR A 9 19.91 -5.99 -26.91
CA THR A 9 19.91 -4.54 -26.88
C THR A 9 21.21 -4.03 -26.26
N ALA A 10 21.51 -2.74 -26.43
CA ALA A 10 22.64 -2.12 -25.74
C ALA A 10 22.49 -2.21 -24.21
N GLN A 11 21.24 -2.25 -23.71
CA GLN A 11 20.92 -2.44 -22.30
C GLN A 11 21.29 -3.85 -21.84
N ASP A 12 20.94 -4.88 -22.62
CA ASP A 12 21.28 -6.28 -22.30
C ASP A 12 22.80 -6.51 -22.25
N LYS A 13 23.55 -5.86 -23.16
CA LYS A 13 25.02 -5.90 -23.13
C LYS A 13 25.58 -5.26 -21.87
N ALA A 14 25.07 -4.08 -21.48
CA ALA A 14 25.50 -3.41 -20.26
C ALA A 14 25.20 -4.24 -18.99
N ILE A 15 24.03 -4.88 -18.93
CA ILE A 15 23.66 -5.76 -17.82
C ILE A 15 24.57 -7.00 -17.78
N LEU A 16 24.88 -7.58 -18.93
CA LEU A 16 25.81 -8.70 -19.04
C LEU A 16 27.22 -8.29 -18.58
N ASP A 17 27.70 -7.11 -18.95
CA ASP A 17 29.01 -6.61 -18.56
C ASP A 17 29.08 -6.40 -17.04
N LEU A 18 28.04 -5.83 -16.42
CA LEU A 18 27.94 -5.69 -14.97
C LEU A 18 27.96 -7.06 -14.25
N LYS A 19 27.18 -8.03 -14.75
CA LYS A 19 27.15 -9.40 -14.20
C LYS A 19 28.51 -10.10 -14.35
N THR A 20 29.16 -9.92 -15.50
CA THR A 20 30.49 -10.46 -15.77
C THR A 20 31.55 -9.84 -14.83
N GLN A 21 31.46 -8.54 -14.56
CA GLN A 21 32.34 -7.86 -13.60
C GLN A 21 32.14 -8.38 -12.18
N ARG A 22 30.88 -8.56 -11.74
CA ARG A 22 30.56 -9.18 -10.45
C ARG A 22 31.19 -10.57 -10.33
N ASP A 23 31.03 -11.41 -11.34
CA ASP A 23 31.57 -12.78 -11.33
C ASP A 23 33.10 -12.79 -11.28
N LYS A 24 33.76 -11.86 -12.00
CA LYS A 24 35.22 -11.66 -11.92
C LYS A 24 35.66 -11.22 -10.52
N LEU A 25 34.91 -10.35 -9.86
CA LEU A 25 35.20 -9.94 -8.48
C LEU A 25 35.04 -11.10 -7.49
N HIS A 26 34.01 -11.94 -7.63
CA HIS A 26 33.89 -13.17 -6.83
C HIS A 26 35.08 -14.12 -7.04
N GLN A 27 35.54 -14.29 -8.29
CA GLN A 27 36.73 -15.10 -8.56
C GLN A 27 38.00 -14.49 -7.96
N TYR A 28 38.10 -13.16 -7.93
CA TYR A 28 39.21 -12.46 -7.30
C TYR A 28 39.16 -12.64 -5.78
N GLN A 29 38.00 -12.44 -5.16
CA GLN A 29 37.75 -12.67 -3.73
C GLN A 29 38.20 -14.08 -3.31
N LYS A 30 37.73 -15.13 -3.99
CA LYS A 30 38.14 -16.52 -3.73
C LYS A 30 39.65 -16.72 -3.82
N ARG A 31 40.30 -16.15 -4.84
CA ARG A 31 41.76 -16.23 -5.01
C ARG A 31 42.51 -15.55 -3.86
N VAL A 32 42.06 -14.37 -3.44
CA VAL A 32 42.70 -13.63 -2.34
C VAL A 32 42.45 -14.33 -1.00
N THR A 33 41.29 -14.92 -0.74
CA THR A 33 41.04 -15.73 0.47
C THR A 33 42.04 -16.88 0.59
N VAL A 34 42.25 -17.64 -0.49
CA VAL A 34 43.24 -18.75 -0.49
C VAL A 34 44.67 -18.24 -0.25
N LEU A 35 45.02 -17.06 -0.78
CA LEU A 35 46.31 -16.42 -0.52
C LEU A 35 46.46 -16.02 0.97
N THR A 36 45.45 -15.38 1.55
CA THR A 36 45.41 -14.99 2.95
C THR A 36 45.57 -16.20 3.88
N ASP A 37 44.93 -17.33 3.56
CA ASP A 37 45.06 -18.58 4.31
C ASP A 37 46.49 -19.13 4.25
N ARG A 38 47.10 -19.12 3.06
CA ARG A 38 48.51 -19.52 2.88
C ARG A 38 49.46 -18.61 3.66
N GLU A 39 49.26 -17.30 3.61
CA GLU A 39 50.09 -16.36 4.39
C GLU A 39 49.93 -16.58 5.90
N THR A 40 48.73 -16.95 6.35
CA THR A 40 48.49 -17.32 7.75
C THR A 40 49.25 -18.59 8.13
N GLN A 41 49.29 -19.60 7.26
CA GLN A 41 50.08 -20.82 7.49
C GLN A 41 51.59 -20.54 7.51
N ILE A 42 52.09 -19.74 6.56
CA ILE A 42 53.50 -19.33 6.51
C ILE A 42 53.88 -18.55 7.77
N ALA A 43 53.02 -17.62 8.22
CA ALA A 43 53.24 -16.90 9.46
C ALA A 43 53.35 -17.84 10.67
N ARG A 44 52.47 -18.86 10.77
CA ARG A 44 52.52 -19.88 11.82
C ARG A 44 53.82 -20.69 11.77
N GLN A 45 54.25 -21.12 10.59
CA GLN A 45 55.50 -21.87 10.40
C GLN A 45 56.73 -21.04 10.79
N MET A 46 56.80 -19.77 10.38
CA MET A 46 57.91 -18.87 10.72
C MET A 46 57.96 -18.54 12.22
N LEU A 47 56.80 -18.46 12.89
CA LEU A 47 56.75 -18.33 14.36
C LEU A 47 57.26 -19.60 15.06
N ALA A 48 56.89 -20.79 14.58
CA ALA A 48 57.38 -22.05 15.12
C ALA A 48 58.90 -22.21 14.94
N ALA A 49 59.46 -21.68 13.84
CA ALA A 49 60.90 -21.62 13.59
C ALA A 49 61.63 -20.52 14.39
N GLY A 50 60.93 -19.72 15.21
CA GLY A 50 61.50 -18.64 16.01
C GLY A 50 61.80 -17.34 15.24
N ASP A 51 61.45 -17.27 13.96
CA ASP A 51 61.90 -16.26 13.02
C ASP A 51 60.93 -15.06 12.94
N LYS A 52 60.87 -14.28 14.03
CA LYS A 52 59.87 -13.21 14.25
C LYS A 52 59.81 -12.14 13.14
N LYS A 53 60.96 -11.77 12.55
CA LYS A 53 60.99 -10.73 11.50
C LYS A 53 60.24 -11.15 10.23
N ARG A 54 60.38 -12.43 9.83
CA ARG A 54 59.69 -13.00 8.67
C ARG A 54 58.21 -13.20 8.94
N ALA A 55 57.86 -13.64 10.15
CA ALA A 55 56.46 -13.74 10.58
C ALA A 55 55.75 -12.37 10.52
N LEU A 56 56.37 -11.29 11.00
CA LEU A 56 55.81 -9.94 10.92
C LEU A 56 55.59 -9.47 9.47
N LEU A 57 56.51 -9.80 8.55
CA LEU A 57 56.35 -9.47 7.14
C LEU A 57 55.15 -10.20 6.51
N ALA A 58 54.98 -11.49 6.81
CA ALA A 58 53.84 -12.28 6.36
C ALA A 58 52.51 -11.72 6.90
N LEU A 59 52.47 -11.34 8.18
CA LEU A 59 51.28 -10.72 8.78
C LEU A 59 50.94 -9.35 8.18
N ARG A 60 51.95 -8.55 7.79
CA ARG A 60 51.71 -7.27 7.09
C ARG A 60 51.11 -7.49 5.70
N ARG A 61 51.60 -8.48 4.96
CA ARG A 61 51.03 -8.85 3.65
C ARG A 61 49.60 -9.33 3.79
N LYS A 62 49.33 -10.15 4.82
CA LYS A 62 47.98 -10.65 5.15
C LYS A 62 47.03 -9.49 5.39
N LYS A 63 47.43 -8.54 6.24
CA LYS A 63 46.61 -7.35 6.55
C LYS A 63 46.34 -6.48 5.32
N TYR A 64 47.32 -6.35 4.42
CA TYR A 64 47.12 -5.64 3.16
C TYR A 64 46.09 -6.35 2.26
N GLN A 65 46.18 -7.68 2.14
CA GLN A 65 45.22 -8.48 1.36
C GLN A 65 43.82 -8.44 1.96
N GLU A 66 43.69 -8.48 3.29
CA GLU A 66 42.41 -8.29 3.99
C GLU A 66 41.80 -6.91 3.70
N SER A 67 42.62 -5.86 3.69
CA SER A 67 42.13 -4.52 3.34
C SER A 67 41.65 -4.43 1.89
N LEU A 68 42.29 -5.19 0.99
CA LEU A 68 41.92 -5.25 -0.42
C LEU A 68 40.66 -6.09 -0.62
N LEU A 69 40.49 -7.18 0.13
CA LEU A 69 39.25 -7.95 0.21
C LEU A 69 38.09 -7.07 0.67
N ALA A 70 38.25 -6.33 1.78
CA ALA A 70 37.20 -5.44 2.29
C ALA A 70 36.75 -4.40 1.24
N LYS A 71 37.70 -3.82 0.48
CA LYS A 71 37.38 -2.92 -0.63
C LYS A 71 36.65 -3.63 -1.76
N THR A 72 37.06 -4.85 -2.09
CA THR A 72 36.43 -5.68 -3.13
C THR A 72 35.00 -6.03 -2.73
N ASP A 73 34.75 -6.38 -1.47
CA ASP A 73 33.43 -6.71 -0.95
C ASP A 73 32.49 -5.50 -1.02
N ALA A 74 32.98 -4.31 -0.66
CA ALA A 74 32.21 -3.06 -0.80
C ALA A 74 31.88 -2.74 -2.27
N GLN A 75 32.82 -2.97 -3.19
CA GLN A 75 32.57 -2.79 -4.63
C GLN A 75 31.57 -3.82 -5.16
N LEU A 76 31.61 -5.05 -4.65
CA LEU A 76 30.70 -6.12 -5.04
C LEU A 76 29.27 -5.80 -4.59
N GLU A 77 29.10 -5.34 -3.34
CA GLU A 77 27.82 -4.87 -2.81
C GLU A 77 27.26 -3.72 -3.68
N GLN A 78 28.12 -2.76 -4.07
CA GLN A 78 27.70 -1.67 -4.93
C GLN A 78 27.25 -2.16 -6.32
N LEU A 79 27.94 -3.13 -6.91
CA LEU A 79 27.56 -3.74 -8.19
C LEU A 79 26.25 -4.52 -8.10
N GLU A 80 26.01 -5.24 -7.01
CA GLU A 80 24.76 -5.96 -6.78
C GLU A 80 23.58 -4.99 -6.64
N LYS A 81 23.75 -3.92 -5.84
CA LYS A 81 22.75 -2.84 -5.73
C LYS A 81 22.46 -2.19 -7.09
N LEU A 82 23.49 -1.89 -7.87
CA LEU A 82 23.32 -1.32 -9.20
C LEU A 82 22.58 -2.27 -10.15
N THR A 83 22.95 -3.55 -10.15
CA THR A 83 22.32 -4.57 -10.99
C THR A 83 20.83 -4.71 -10.64
N SER A 84 20.50 -4.83 -9.35
CA SER A 84 19.11 -4.88 -8.88
C SER A 84 18.32 -3.63 -9.25
N SER A 85 18.94 -2.44 -9.11
CA SER A 85 18.31 -1.17 -9.49
C SER A 85 18.00 -1.09 -10.99
N VAL A 86 18.91 -1.59 -11.84
CA VAL A 86 18.71 -1.65 -13.29
C VAL A 86 17.60 -2.64 -13.65
N GLU A 87 17.58 -3.82 -13.04
CA GLU A 87 16.51 -4.80 -13.25
C GLU A 87 15.15 -4.25 -12.83
N PHE A 88 15.08 -3.53 -11.71
CA PHE A 88 13.86 -2.86 -11.27
C PHE A 88 13.44 -1.74 -12.23
N ALA A 89 14.38 -0.94 -12.74
CA ALA A 89 14.10 0.11 -13.72
C ALA A 89 13.53 -0.46 -15.04
N LEU A 90 13.97 -1.65 -15.46
CA LEU A 90 13.39 -2.35 -16.61
C LEU A 90 11.92 -2.72 -16.36
N ILE A 91 11.60 -3.25 -15.19
CA ILE A 91 10.21 -3.54 -14.80
C ILE A 91 9.37 -2.26 -14.77
N GLN A 92 9.91 -1.19 -14.19
CA GLN A 92 9.22 0.11 -14.14
C GLN A 92 8.90 0.64 -15.53
N LYS A 93 9.83 0.52 -16.49
CA LYS A 93 9.58 0.89 -17.89
C LYS A 93 8.39 0.13 -18.46
N ASP A 94 8.30 -1.18 -18.22
CA ASP A 94 7.20 -2.00 -18.74
C ASP A 94 5.86 -1.65 -18.07
N VAL A 95 5.85 -1.36 -16.77
CA VAL A 95 4.68 -0.86 -16.05
C VAL A 95 4.20 0.47 -16.64
N VAL A 96 5.11 1.42 -16.88
CA VAL A 96 4.76 2.71 -17.49
C VAL A 96 4.19 2.51 -18.90
N PHE A 97 4.77 1.60 -19.68
CA PHE A 97 4.24 1.28 -21.01
C PHE A 97 2.84 0.66 -20.95
N GLY A 98 2.57 -0.20 -19.96
CA GLY A 98 1.24 -0.74 -19.69
C GLY A 98 0.24 0.34 -19.30
N LEU A 99 0.61 1.26 -18.41
CA LEU A 99 -0.22 2.40 -18.02
C LEU A 99 -0.54 3.32 -19.20
N GLN A 100 0.44 3.57 -20.08
CA GLN A 100 0.24 4.36 -21.29
C GLN A 100 -0.75 3.68 -22.24
N GLN A 101 -0.66 2.37 -22.44
CA GLN A 101 -1.62 1.62 -23.24
C GLN A 101 -3.02 1.63 -22.61
N GLY A 102 -3.14 1.36 -21.31
CA GLY A 102 -4.41 1.44 -20.60
C GLY A 102 -5.05 2.83 -20.70
N THR A 103 -4.24 3.88 -20.60
CA THR A 103 -4.71 5.27 -20.78
C THR A 103 -5.21 5.54 -22.20
N LYS A 104 -4.55 4.98 -23.23
CA LYS A 104 -5.02 5.10 -24.62
C LYS A 104 -6.36 4.40 -24.82
N VAL A 105 -6.49 3.15 -24.36
CA VAL A 105 -7.75 2.40 -24.42
C VAL A 105 -8.86 3.14 -23.67
N LEU A 106 -8.57 3.68 -22.48
CA LEU A 106 -9.54 4.46 -21.73
C LEU A 106 -9.99 5.71 -22.49
N LYS A 107 -9.08 6.42 -23.17
CA LYS A 107 -9.42 7.56 -24.02
C LYS A 107 -10.28 7.17 -25.22
N GLU A 108 -10.01 6.02 -25.83
CA GLU A 108 -10.83 5.48 -26.94
C GLU A 108 -12.25 5.15 -26.45
N ILE A 109 -12.37 4.46 -25.31
CA ILE A 109 -13.67 4.18 -24.67
C ILE A 109 -14.42 5.48 -24.33
N HIS A 110 -13.73 6.48 -23.77
CA HIS A 110 -14.35 7.78 -23.49
C HIS A 110 -14.79 8.51 -24.77
N ALA A 111 -14.05 8.38 -25.87
CA ALA A 111 -14.46 8.95 -27.16
C ALA A 111 -15.68 8.22 -27.74
N GLU A 112 -15.73 6.88 -27.64
CA GLU A 112 -16.88 6.07 -28.08
C GLU A 112 -18.14 6.34 -27.24
N MET A 113 -18.00 6.58 -25.93
CA MET A 113 -19.11 7.01 -25.07
C MET A 113 -19.53 8.47 -25.28
N GLY A 114 -19.01 9.13 -26.33
CA GLY A 114 -19.39 10.49 -26.72
C GLY A 114 -18.71 11.62 -25.93
N GLY A 115 -17.66 11.30 -25.18
CA GLY A 115 -16.83 12.27 -24.48
C GLY A 115 -17.58 13.08 -23.42
N ILE A 116 -17.03 14.24 -23.07
CA ILE A 116 -17.65 15.18 -22.12
C ILE A 116 -18.96 15.74 -22.71
N GLU A 117 -19.00 15.97 -24.02
CA GLU A 117 -20.17 16.54 -24.72
C GLU A 117 -21.42 15.65 -24.61
N HIS A 118 -21.27 14.32 -24.73
CA HIS A 118 -22.40 13.41 -24.55
C HIS A 118 -22.88 13.33 -23.10
N VAL A 119 -21.96 13.38 -22.14
CA VAL A 119 -22.31 13.45 -20.71
C VAL A 119 -23.04 14.76 -20.39
N GLU A 120 -22.57 15.90 -20.88
CA GLU A 120 -23.23 17.19 -20.73
C GLU A 120 -24.62 17.19 -21.38
N LYS A 121 -24.76 16.62 -22.59
CA LYS A 121 -26.05 16.48 -23.27
C LYS A 121 -27.02 15.59 -22.48
N LEU A 122 -26.55 14.44 -21.97
CA LEU A 122 -27.37 13.53 -21.19
C LEU A 122 -27.83 14.17 -19.87
N MET A 123 -26.98 14.96 -19.22
CA MET A 123 -27.35 15.72 -18.02
C MET A 123 -28.40 16.81 -18.34
N GLY A 124 -28.26 17.50 -19.46
CA GLY A 124 -29.26 18.46 -19.95
C GLY A 124 -30.61 17.80 -20.23
N GLU A 125 -30.62 16.72 -21.02
CA GLU A 125 -31.84 15.95 -21.34
C GLU A 125 -32.53 15.40 -20.07
N THR A 126 -31.74 14.99 -19.06
CA THR A 126 -32.28 14.51 -17.78
C THR A 126 -32.88 15.65 -16.98
N ALA A 127 -32.24 16.82 -16.94
CA ALA A 127 -32.76 18.00 -16.25
C ALA A 127 -34.07 18.48 -16.89
N ASP A 128 -34.14 18.50 -18.23
CA ASP A 128 -35.33 18.86 -18.99
C ASP A 128 -36.45 17.84 -18.77
N ALA A 129 -36.15 16.53 -18.75
CA ALA A 129 -37.12 15.49 -18.44
C ALA A 129 -37.70 15.62 -17.02
N ILE A 130 -36.86 15.96 -16.03
CA ILE A 130 -37.33 16.22 -14.65
C ILE A 130 -38.21 17.47 -14.60
N ALA A 131 -37.84 18.53 -15.32
CA ALA A 131 -38.65 19.75 -15.41
C ALA A 131 -40.01 19.47 -16.06
N TYR A 132 -40.04 18.73 -17.16
CA TYR A 132 -41.27 18.29 -17.82
C TYR A 132 -42.11 17.40 -16.90
N GLN A 133 -41.51 16.44 -16.19
CA GLN A 133 -42.24 15.63 -15.22
C GLN A 133 -42.87 16.49 -14.13
N ARG A 134 -42.15 17.50 -13.63
CA ARG A 134 -42.70 18.44 -12.63
C ARG A 134 -43.84 19.26 -13.20
N GLU A 135 -43.72 19.78 -14.41
CA GLU A 135 -44.79 20.51 -15.10
C GLU A 135 -46.01 19.62 -15.31
N VAL A 136 -45.83 18.37 -15.74
CA VAL A 136 -46.93 17.40 -15.87
C VAL A 136 -47.54 17.08 -14.51
N SER A 137 -46.73 16.94 -13.47
CA SER A 137 -47.20 16.69 -12.09
C SER A 137 -47.96 17.88 -11.53
N GLU A 138 -47.57 19.11 -11.87
CA GLU A 138 -48.25 20.35 -11.49
C GLU A 138 -49.56 20.51 -12.27
N MET A 139 -49.58 20.18 -13.56
CA MET A 139 -50.80 20.16 -14.37
C MET A 139 -51.78 19.05 -13.95
N LEU A 140 -51.29 17.89 -13.52
CA LEU A 140 -52.13 16.83 -12.94
C LEU A 140 -52.58 17.17 -11.51
N GLY A 141 -51.69 17.77 -10.71
CA GLY A 141 -51.96 18.19 -9.33
C GLY A 141 -52.94 19.36 -9.24
N GLY A 142 -52.97 20.24 -10.25
CA GLY A 142 -53.94 21.33 -10.36
C GLY A 142 -55.36 20.90 -10.77
N ARG A 143 -55.68 19.59 -10.72
CA ARG A 143 -56.97 19.01 -11.10
C ARG A 143 -57.71 18.32 -9.95
N ILE A 144 -57.22 18.44 -8.72
CA ILE A 144 -57.95 18.03 -7.53
C ILE A 144 -58.74 19.27 -7.05
N SER A 145 -60.07 19.18 -6.97
CA SER A 145 -60.90 20.25 -6.41
C SER A 145 -60.58 20.36 -4.91
N ASN A 146 -60.71 21.54 -4.29
CA ASN A 146 -60.57 21.67 -2.83
C ASN A 146 -61.50 20.68 -2.08
N GLN A 147 -62.65 20.33 -2.66
CA GLN A 147 -63.54 19.29 -2.12
C GLN A 147 -62.96 17.88 -2.21
N ASP A 148 -62.23 17.57 -3.28
CA ASP A 148 -61.58 16.27 -3.44
C ASP A 148 -60.33 16.18 -2.51
N GLU A 149 -59.66 17.31 -2.23
CA GLU A 149 -58.59 17.38 -1.21
C GLU A 149 -59.16 17.16 0.20
N ASP A 150 -60.28 17.80 0.55
CA ASP A 150 -60.95 17.62 1.83
C ASP A 150 -61.41 16.16 2.03
N GLU A 151 -61.95 15.51 1.00
CA GLU A 151 -62.36 14.09 1.04
C GLU A 151 -61.15 13.16 1.22
N VAL A 152 -60.03 13.43 0.55
CA VAL A 152 -58.79 12.65 0.68
C VAL A 152 -58.15 12.86 2.06
N GLU A 153 -58.18 14.07 2.61
CA GLU A 153 -57.72 14.34 3.98
C GLU A 153 -58.58 13.63 5.03
N GLU A 154 -59.89 13.55 4.82
CA GLU A 154 -60.81 12.81 5.69
C GLU A 154 -60.56 11.28 5.62
N GLU A 155 -60.36 10.72 4.42
CA GLU A 155 -59.97 9.31 4.24
C GLU A 155 -58.60 9.01 4.86
N LEU A 156 -57.63 9.92 4.74
CA LEU A 156 -56.32 9.80 5.38
C LEU A 156 -56.45 9.79 6.90
N ALA A 157 -57.24 10.70 7.47
CA ALA A 157 -57.49 10.75 8.91
C ALA A 157 -58.21 9.48 9.41
N ALA A 158 -59.12 8.92 8.62
CA ALA A 158 -59.78 7.66 8.93
C ALA A 158 -58.78 6.48 8.94
N LEU A 159 -57.90 6.39 7.94
CA LEU A 159 -56.83 5.37 7.88
C LEU A 159 -55.82 5.53 9.01
N GLU A 160 -55.45 6.77 9.36
CA GLU A 160 -54.58 7.03 10.51
C GLU A 160 -55.25 6.60 11.81
N ALA A 161 -56.54 6.87 12.01
CA ALA A 161 -57.30 6.43 13.17
C ALA A 161 -57.41 4.89 13.22
N GLU A 162 -57.59 4.22 12.08
CA GLU A 162 -57.63 2.77 11.96
C GLU A 162 -56.27 2.14 12.29
N VAL A 163 -55.19 2.63 11.69
CA VAL A 163 -53.80 2.19 12.00
C VAL A 163 -53.43 2.50 13.46
N THR A 164 -53.91 3.60 14.01
CA THR A 164 -53.68 3.97 15.42
C THR A 164 -54.56 3.17 16.37
N ALA A 165 -55.73 2.69 15.93
CA ALA A 165 -56.56 1.74 16.68
C ALA A 165 -55.97 0.32 16.64
N GLU A 166 -55.43 -0.11 15.49
CA GLU A 166 -54.68 -1.36 15.34
C GLU A 166 -53.35 -1.34 16.13
N ARG A 167 -52.67 -0.18 16.20
CA ARG A 167 -51.54 0.04 17.12
C ARG A 167 -51.97 0.34 18.56
N GLY A 168 -53.22 0.74 18.76
CA GLY A 168 -53.80 1.22 20.02
C GLY A 168 -54.20 0.11 20.99
N THR A 169 -54.24 -1.15 20.53
CA THR A 169 -54.30 -2.32 21.42
C THR A 169 -52.95 -2.67 22.06
N ALA A 170 -51.87 -1.95 21.76
CA ALA A 170 -50.54 -2.19 22.34
C ALA A 170 -50.07 -1.13 23.35
N ALA A 171 -50.89 -0.11 23.68
CA ALA A 171 -50.44 1.03 24.48
C ALA A 171 -51.24 1.32 25.75
N VAL A 172 -51.90 0.33 26.38
CA VAL A 172 -52.26 0.39 27.82
C VAL A 172 -52.28 -1.03 28.41
N GLN A 173 -51.12 -1.58 28.78
CA GLN A 173 -51.03 -2.56 29.86
C GLN A 173 -49.93 -2.09 30.82
N PRO A 174 -50.20 -1.88 32.13
CA PRO A 174 -49.12 -1.67 33.09
C PRO A 174 -48.36 -3.00 33.22
N LEU A 175 -47.12 -3.02 32.72
CA LEU A 175 -46.22 -4.16 32.89
C LEU A 175 -46.01 -4.42 34.39
N PRO A 176 -46.09 -5.69 34.86
CA PRO A 176 -45.90 -6.01 36.26
C PRO A 176 -44.45 -5.74 36.71
N SER A 177 -44.30 -5.16 37.91
CA SER A 177 -43.01 -4.88 38.54
C SER A 177 -42.22 -6.17 38.73
N VAL A 178 -41.00 -6.21 38.19
CA VAL A 178 -40.07 -7.32 38.32
C VAL A 178 -39.45 -7.30 39.73
N PRO A 179 -39.25 -8.43 40.43
CA PRO A 179 -38.75 -8.43 41.81
C PRO A 179 -37.27 -8.05 41.90
N ASP A 180 -36.93 -7.16 42.82
CA ASP A 180 -35.56 -6.94 43.29
C ASP A 180 -35.08 -8.20 44.01
N THR A 181 -34.21 -8.98 43.37
CA THR A 181 -33.47 -10.04 44.05
C THR A 181 -32.02 -9.98 43.59
N GLU A 182 -31.16 -9.46 44.47
CA GLU A 182 -29.71 -9.48 44.30
C GLU A 182 -29.22 -10.94 44.23
N LEU A 183 -28.42 -11.24 43.19
CA LEU A 183 -27.73 -12.51 43.04
C LEU A 183 -26.20 -12.29 42.91
N PRO A 184 -25.39 -13.23 43.41
CA PRO A 184 -24.18 -12.92 44.17
C PRO A 184 -22.91 -12.81 43.33
N ALA A 185 -21.92 -12.13 43.91
CA ALA A 185 -20.59 -11.93 43.38
C ALA A 185 -19.85 -13.24 43.07
N VAL A 186 -19.31 -13.35 41.85
CA VAL A 186 -18.30 -14.35 41.49
C VAL A 186 -17.05 -13.67 40.94
N ALA A 187 -15.93 -14.19 41.42
CA ALA A 187 -14.66 -13.52 41.59
C ALA A 187 -13.81 -13.37 40.31
N ALA A 188 -12.89 -12.42 40.43
CA ALA A 188 -11.76 -12.09 39.57
C ALA A 188 -11.05 -13.28 38.89
N ILE A 189 -10.76 -13.13 37.60
CA ILE A 189 -9.53 -13.66 36.97
C ILE A 189 -8.97 -12.59 36.00
N GLU A 190 -7.65 -12.47 36.06
CA GLU A 190 -6.74 -11.42 35.61
C GLU A 190 -6.67 -11.21 34.08
N ALA A 191 -6.50 -9.96 33.66
CA ALA A 191 -5.90 -9.62 32.37
C ALA A 191 -4.90 -8.47 32.54
N SER A 192 -3.63 -8.84 32.42
CA SER A 192 -2.46 -7.96 32.45
C SER A 192 -2.27 -7.21 31.12
N ALA A 193 -1.65 -6.03 31.23
CA ALA A 193 -0.71 -5.41 30.30
C ALA A 193 -1.18 -4.27 29.35
N LYS A 194 -0.69 -3.06 29.73
CA LYS A 194 0.02 -2.02 28.94
C LYS A 194 -0.71 -0.72 28.57
N GLN A 195 -0.18 0.35 29.16
CA GLN A 195 -0.46 1.78 28.99
C GLN A 195 -0.14 2.32 27.57
N PRO A 196 -0.85 3.37 27.10
CA PRO A 196 -0.35 4.29 26.07
C PRO A 196 0.44 5.48 26.67
N PRO A 197 1.38 6.09 25.92
CA PRO A 197 2.37 7.03 26.45
C PRO A 197 1.83 8.47 26.59
N GLN A 198 2.21 9.12 27.70
CA GLN A 198 1.97 10.54 27.98
C GLN A 198 3.00 11.43 27.25
N ARG A 199 2.52 12.46 26.53
CA ARG A 199 3.35 13.56 26.00
C ARG A 199 3.55 14.61 27.11
N GLN A 200 4.81 14.98 27.36
CA GLN A 200 5.21 16.03 28.30
C GLN A 200 4.97 17.43 27.72
N PRO A 201 4.52 18.42 28.51
CA PRO A 201 4.66 19.83 28.17
C PRO A 201 6.00 20.40 28.67
N GLU A 202 6.59 21.24 27.83
CA GLU A 202 7.87 21.92 28.01
C GLU A 202 7.86 22.88 29.21
N ARG A 203 8.90 22.81 30.04
CA ARG A 203 9.14 23.72 31.17
C ARG A 203 9.68 25.06 30.65
N GLN A 204 8.89 26.12 30.75
CA GLN A 204 9.40 27.47 30.93
C GLN A 204 9.46 27.78 32.42
N ALA A 205 10.66 28.13 32.91
CA ALA A 205 10.84 29.19 33.90
C ALA A 205 12.33 29.50 34.02
N MET A 206 12.71 30.64 33.44
CA MET A 206 13.91 31.37 33.80
C MET A 206 13.83 31.85 35.25
N LEU A 207 14.99 31.84 35.92
CA LEU A 207 15.48 32.86 36.86
C LEU A 207 14.49 33.47 37.87
N ALA A 208 14.62 33.05 39.13
CA ALA A 208 14.86 33.92 40.30
C ALA A 208 15.27 33.06 41.50
#